data_AF-A0A7Y2VIY8-F1
#
_entry.id   AF-A0A7Y2VIY8-F1
#
_cell.length_a   1.000
_cell.length_b   1.000
_cell.length_c   1.000
_cell.angle_alpha   90.00
_cell.angle_beta   90.00
_cell.angle_gamma   90.00
#
_symmetry.space_group_name_H-M   'P 1'
#
loop_
_entity.id
_entity.type
_entity.pdbx_description
1 polymer ?
#
loop_
_entity_poly.entity_id
_entity_poly.type
_entity_poly.pdbx_seq_one_letter_code
_entity_poly.pdbx_strand_id
1 'polypeptide(L)' 'MTAEKPNELLDQLNRALGLEMRAEVLYAHYAAYVRGIHRLHLKPYFEAEASESFAHANSVRN' A
#
# COMPACT_ATOMS: atom_id res chain seq x y z
N MET A 1 31.26 8.34 15.86
CA MET A 1 30.28 7.42 15.27
C MET A 1 28.91 7.92 15.70
N THR A 2 28.30 8.77 14.87
CA THR A 2 27.15 9.60 15.21
C THR A 2 25.87 8.77 15.20
N ALA A 3 25.12 8.79 16.30
CA ALA A 3 23.78 8.23 16.35
C ALA A 3 22.87 9.03 15.41
N GLU A 4 22.55 8.48 14.23
CA GLU A 4 21.43 8.95 13.42
C GLU A 4 20.12 8.53 14.09
N LYS A 5 19.66 9.43 14.98
CA LYS A 5 18.29 9.96 15.05
C LYS A 5 17.13 8.96 14.89
N PRO A 6 16.61 8.39 16.00
CA PRO A 6 15.34 7.66 16.04
C PRO A 6 14.18 8.32 15.28
N ASN A 7 14.17 9.66 15.20
CA ASN A 7 13.14 10.41 14.49
C ASN A 7 13.17 10.22 12.97
N GLU A 8 14.34 10.08 12.34
CA GLU A 8 14.41 9.94 10.88
C GLU A 8 13.85 8.59 10.41
N LEU A 9 14.11 7.52 11.18
CA LEU A 9 13.51 6.21 10.93
C LEU A 9 11.98 6.26 11.13
N LEU A 10 11.50 6.87 12.21
CA LEU A 10 10.07 7.02 12.46
C LEU A 10 9.38 7.84 11.36
N ASP A 11 10.00 8.91 10.88
CA ASP A 11 9.47 9.72 9.79
C ASP A 11 9.36 8.94 8.48
N GLN A 12 10.37 8.11 8.17
CA GLN A 12 10.34 7.22 7.00
C GLN A 12 9.26 6.14 7.12
N LEU A 13 9.11 5.52 8.29
CA LEU A 13 8.07 4.52 8.55
C LEU A 13 6.67 5.12 8.45
N ASN A 14 6.45 6.30 9.04
CA ASN A 14 5.17 7.01 8.93
C ASN A 14 4.86 7.39 7.47
N ARG A 15 5.87 7.79 6.70
CA ARG A 15 5.71 8.06 5.27
C ARG A 15 5.37 6.79 4.49
N ALA A 16 6.03 5.67 4.78
CA ALA A 16 5.74 4.38 4.16
C ALA A 16 4.30 3.96 4.46
N LEU A 17 3.87 4.01 5.73
CA LEU A 17 2.49 3.72 6.14
C LEU A 17 1.46 4.55 5.35
N GLY A 18 1.69 5.85 5.21
CA GLY A 18 0.80 6.72 4.43
C GLY A 18 0.76 6.36 2.94
N LEU A 19 1.86 5.87 2.36
CA LEU A 19 1.90 5.39 0.98
C LEU A 19 1.12 4.09 0.80
N GLU A 20 1.26 3.14 1.74
CA GLU A 20 0.53 1.86 1.71
C GLU A 20 -0.98 2.07 1.86
N MET A 21 -1.43 2.91 2.79
CA MET A 21 -2.87 3.21 2.95
C MET A 21 -3.44 3.90 1.71
N ARG A 22 -2.66 4.76 1.04
CA ARG A 22 -3.07 5.36 -0.23
C ARG A 22 -3.17 4.31 -1.34
N ALA A 23 -2.22 3.38 -1.40
CA ALA A 23 -2.20 2.29 -2.39
C ALA A 23 -3.40 1.36 -2.20
N GLU A 24 -3.74 1.00 -0.97
CA GLU A 24 -4.92 0.18 -0.64
C GLU A 24 -6.20 0.78 -1.23
N VAL A 25 -6.46 2.07 -0.96
CA VAL A 25 -7.65 2.77 -1.47
C VAL A 25 -7.63 2.88 -3.00
N LEU A 26 -6.46 3.16 -3.58
CA LEU A 26 -6.29 3.28 -5.03
C LEU A 26 -6.63 1.96 -5.74
N TYR A 27 -6.05 0.85 -5.28
CA TYR A 27 -6.25 -0.45 -5.87
C TYR A 27 -7.66 -0.99 -5.63
N ALA A 28 -8.24 -0.75 -4.44
CA ALA A 28 -9.65 -1.05 -4.19
C ALA A 28 -10.59 -0.30 -5.14
N HIS A 29 -10.31 0.99 -5.39
CA HIS A 29 -11.06 1.78 -6.37
C HIS A 29 -10.91 1.20 -7.79
N TYR A 30 -9.69 0.88 -8.23
CA TYR A 30 -9.48 0.28 -9.56
C TYR A 30 -10.16 -1.08 -9.71
N ALA A 31 -10.10 -1.94 -8.71
CA ALA A 31 -10.79 -3.23 -8.71
C ALA A 31 -12.31 -3.08 -8.87
N ALA A 32 -12.92 -2.08 -8.21
CA ALA A 32 -14.36 -1.83 -8.25
C ALA A 32 -14.82 -1.24 -9.59
N TYR A 33 -13.99 -0.40 -10.23
CA TYR A 33 -14.38 0.38 -11.41
C TYR A 33 -13.83 -0.15 -12.74
N VAL A 34 -12.88 -1.09 -12.74
CA VAL A 34 -12.30 -1.64 -13.97
C VAL A 34 -13.35 -2.36 -14.83
N ARG A 35 -13.33 -2.07 -16.13
CA ARG A 35 -14.26 -2.58 -17.16
C ARG A 35 -13.50 -2.95 -18.44
N GLY A 36 -14.19 -3.60 -19.37
CA GLY A 36 -13.63 -3.97 -20.68
C GLY A 36 -13.01 -5.36 -20.73
N ILE A 37 -12.41 -5.69 -21.88
CA ILE A 37 -11.93 -7.05 -22.21
C ILE A 37 -10.86 -7.58 -21.26
N HIS A 38 -10.07 -6.69 -20.65
CA HIS A 38 -9.00 -7.06 -19.72
C HIS A 38 -9.45 -7.19 -18.26
N ARG A 39 -10.73 -6.91 -17.96
CA ARG A 39 -11.27 -6.93 -16.59
C ARG A 39 -10.99 -8.24 -15.86
N LEU A 40 -11.08 -9.37 -16.56
CA LEU A 40 -10.87 -10.71 -15.97
C LEU A 40 -9.47 -10.88 -15.37
N HIS A 41 -8.46 -10.19 -15.91
CA HIS A 41 -7.10 -10.21 -15.40
C HIS A 41 -6.83 -9.04 -14.44
N LEU A 42 -7.32 -7.85 -14.77
CA LEU A 42 -7.02 -6.63 -14.02
C LEU A 42 -7.73 -6.56 -12.68
N LYS A 43 -8.99 -7.02 -12.59
CA LYS A 43 -9.71 -7.04 -11.31
C LYS A 43 -8.96 -7.83 -10.23
N PRO A 44 -8.62 -9.12 -10.42
CA PRO A 44 -7.92 -9.88 -9.38
C PRO A 44 -6.52 -9.34 -9.11
N TYR A 45 -5.85 -8.76 -10.12
CA TYR A 45 -4.58 -8.06 -9.91
C TYR A 45 -4.73 -6.89 -8.91
N PHE A 46 -5.69 -5.99 -9.13
CA PHE A 46 -5.93 -4.88 -8.20
C PHE A 46 -6.39 -5.34 -6.81
N GLU A 47 -7.20 -6.40 -6.71
CA GLU A 47 -7.60 -6.97 -5.42
C GLU A 47 -6.40 -7.54 -4.65
N ALA A 48 -5.45 -8.16 -5.35
CA ALA A 48 -4.21 -8.66 -4.75
C ALA A 48 -3.32 -7.51 -4.23
N GLU A 49 -3.11 -6.48 -5.05
CA GLU A 49 -2.29 -5.31 -4.69
C GLU A 49 -2.87 -4.52 -3.50
N ALA A 50 -4.21 -4.41 -3.41
CA ALA A 50 -4.87 -3.81 -2.26
C ALA A 50 -4.61 -4.65 -0.98
N SER A 51 -4.66 -5.98 -1.09
CA SER A 51 -4.41 -6.89 0.03
C SER A 51 -2.95 -6.84 0.49
N GLU A 52 -2.01 -6.73 -0.46
CA GLU A 52 -0.58 -6.58 -0.18
C GLU A 52 -0.28 -5.24 0.51
N SER A 53 -0.88 -4.15 0.04
CA SER A 53 -0.75 -2.82 0.67
C SER A 53 -1.22 -2.84 2.13
N PHE A 54 -2.33 -3.53 2.41
CA PHE A 54 -2.82 -3.74 3.79
C PHE A 54 -1.83 -4.56 4.64
N ALA A 55 -1.21 -5.59 4.07
CA ALA A 55 -0.19 -6.38 4.76
C ALA A 55 1.04 -5.53 5.12
N HIS A 56 1.53 -4.71 4.18
CA HIS A 56 2.64 -3.79 4.42
C HIS A 56 2.32 -2.75 5.51
N ALA A 57 1.12 -2.15 5.48
CA ALA A 57 0.67 -1.22 6.50
C ALA A 57 0.68 -1.85 7.90
N ASN A 58 0.26 -3.12 8.03
CA ASN A 58 0.33 -3.86 9.29
C ASN A 58 1.76 -4.12 9.74
N SER A 59 2.68 -4.43 8.82
CA SER A 59 4.10 -4.63 9.15
C SER A 59 4.79 -3.38 9.70
N VAL A 60 4.36 -2.18 9.31
CA VAL A 60 4.93 -0.92 9.82
C VAL A 60 4.42 -0.60 11.24
N ARG A 61 3.23 -1.07 11.60
CA ARG A 61 2.55 -0.73 12.86
C ARG A 61 2.79 -1.73 14.00
N ASN A 62 3.13 -2.99 13.69
CA ASN A 62 3.34 -4.09 14.64
C ASN A 62 4.80 -4.21 15.09
#